data_AF-A0A1I8EIB5-F1
#
_entry.id   AF-A0A1I8EIB5-F1
#
_cell.length_a   1.000
_cell.length_b   1.000
_cell.length_c   1.000
_cell.angle_alpha   90.00
_cell.angle_beta   90.00
_cell.angle_gamma   90.00
#
_symmetry.space_group_name_H-M   'P 1'
#
loop_
_entity.id
_entity.type
_entity.pdbx_description
1 polymer ?
#
loop_
_entity_poly.entity_id
_entity_poly.type
_entity_poly.pdbx_seq_one_letter_code
_entity_poly.pdbx_strand_id
1 'polypeptide(L)'
;LIVTFVQRNGALEDRINVGDKILAVNGCSVSDRNAFDRIQRKQHITRITVSRDKKRGEKIKQEQCVDDKRIIKRDGFLYLKVKMTQYKIGTRVGLQVKNSKEGHVYVTRILNGSLSAECLIVGDRILQVNGTIINDKEMAKKIIVQGLLTGNVSIIVERPDSPKARNFISEILSVRTPPNTEKLKQKLAKVTNA
;
A
#
# COMPACT_ATOMS: atom_id res chain seq x y z
N LEU A 1 12.91 11.97 5.15
CA LEU A 1 12.18 10.73 4.76
C LEU A 1 12.71 9.53 5.55
N ILE A 2 11.86 8.64 6.10
CA ILE A 2 12.29 7.45 6.87
C ILE A 2 11.96 6.17 6.08
N VAL A 3 12.87 5.21 6.08
CA VAL A 3 12.68 3.89 5.47
C VAL A 3 11.82 3.03 6.38
N THR A 4 10.62 2.70 5.92
CA THR A 4 9.67 1.86 6.66
C THR A 4 9.64 0.42 6.17
N PHE A 5 10.20 0.13 5.00
CA PHE A 5 10.23 -1.18 4.38
C PHE A 5 11.38 -1.25 3.36
N VAL A 6 12.02 -2.41 3.24
CA VAL A 6 13.03 -2.70 2.21
C VAL A 6 12.61 -3.98 1.51
N GLN A 7 12.45 -3.91 0.19
CA GLN A 7 11.99 -5.03 -0.61
C GLN A 7 13.12 -6.04 -0.85
N ARG A 8 12.83 -7.34 -0.69
CA ARG A 8 13.76 -8.43 -0.99
C ARG A 8 14.08 -8.51 -2.48
N ASN A 9 15.33 -8.81 -2.80
CA ASN A 9 15.92 -8.80 -4.15
C ASN A 9 15.81 -7.43 -4.84
N GLY A 10 15.73 -6.36 -4.05
CA GLY A 10 15.68 -4.98 -4.54
C GLY A 10 17.08 -4.36 -4.64
N ALA A 11 17.22 -3.29 -5.42
CA ALA A 11 18.50 -2.59 -5.61
C ALA A 11 19.13 -2.03 -4.32
N LEU A 12 18.33 -1.91 -3.25
CA LEU A 12 18.73 -1.38 -1.95
C LEU A 12 18.78 -2.44 -0.86
N GLU A 13 18.54 -3.71 -1.19
CA GLU A 13 18.72 -4.82 -0.25
C GLU A 13 20.14 -4.83 0.31
N ASP A 14 20.26 -5.08 1.62
CA ASP A 14 21.50 -5.04 2.42
C ASP A 14 22.27 -3.70 2.45
N ARG A 15 21.86 -2.70 1.67
CA ARG A 15 22.48 -1.37 1.63
C ARG A 15 21.79 -0.39 2.59
N ILE A 16 20.49 -0.55 2.79
CA ILE A 16 19.66 0.30 3.65
C ILE A 16 18.83 -0.55 4.60
N ASN A 17 18.57 -0.02 5.79
CA ASN A 17 17.79 -0.70 6.81
C ASN A 17 16.47 0.02 7.10
N VAL A 18 15.47 -0.73 7.54
CA VAL A 18 14.26 -0.16 8.13
C VAL A 18 14.66 0.68 9.35
N GLY A 19 14.15 1.90 9.42
CA GLY A 19 14.54 2.91 10.42
C GLY A 19 15.51 3.96 9.91
N ASP A 20 16.22 3.70 8.81
CA ASP A 20 17.16 4.66 8.24
C ASP A 20 16.45 5.94 7.78
N LYS A 21 17.00 7.09 8.15
CA LYS A 21 16.51 8.40 7.71
C LYS A 21 17.31 8.83 6.48
N ILE A 22 16.65 8.89 5.32
CA ILE A 22 17.23 9.44 4.09
C ILE A 22 17.35 10.95 4.26
N LEU A 23 18.59 11.45 4.19
CA LEU A 23 18.94 12.86 4.31
C LEU A 23 19.16 13.52 2.95
N ALA A 24 19.83 12.83 2.02
CA ALA A 24 20.11 13.36 0.69
C ALA A 24 20.19 12.25 -0.37
N VAL A 25 19.88 12.59 -1.62
CA VAL A 25 19.99 11.71 -2.79
C VAL A 25 20.73 12.47 -3.89
N ASN A 26 21.83 11.89 -4.38
CA ASN A 26 22.76 12.51 -5.34
C ASN A 26 23.25 13.91 -4.89
N GLY A 27 23.39 14.12 -3.57
CA GLY A 27 23.77 15.43 -3.00
C GLY A 27 22.61 16.42 -2.84
N CYS A 28 21.42 16.14 -3.36
CA CYS A 28 20.23 16.95 -3.11
C CYS A 28 19.57 16.55 -1.78
N SER A 29 19.32 17.53 -0.91
CA SER A 29 18.62 17.30 0.36
C SER A 29 17.19 16.80 0.15
N VAL A 30 16.78 15.81 0.96
CA VAL A 30 15.46 15.18 0.90
C VAL A 30 14.73 15.37 2.23
N SER A 31 13.84 16.35 2.27
CA SER A 31 12.95 16.59 3.41
C SER A 31 11.79 15.58 3.43
N ASP A 32 11.08 15.44 2.32
CA ASP A 32 9.85 14.67 2.19
C ASP A 32 9.88 13.65 1.02
N ARG A 33 8.82 12.86 0.90
CA ARG A 33 8.68 11.85 -0.18
C ARG A 33 8.55 12.51 -1.55
N ASN A 34 7.89 13.66 -1.65
CA ASN A 34 7.73 14.38 -2.91
C ASN A 34 9.09 14.87 -3.45
N ALA A 35 9.99 15.34 -2.59
CA ALA A 35 11.34 15.73 -2.92
C ALA A 35 12.13 14.54 -3.47
N PHE A 36 12.04 13.39 -2.81
CA PHE A 36 12.63 12.13 -3.28
C PHE A 36 12.10 11.75 -4.67
N ASP A 37 10.77 11.74 -4.85
CA ASP A 37 10.13 11.36 -6.11
C ASP A 37 10.51 12.31 -7.26
N ARG A 38 10.64 13.61 -6.99
CA ARG A 38 11.12 14.59 -7.99
C ARG A 38 12.55 14.30 -8.42
N ILE A 39 13.43 13.94 -7.48
CA ILE A 39 14.83 13.61 -7.77
C ILE A 39 14.88 12.33 -8.60
N GLN A 40 14.19 11.28 -8.18
CA GLN A 40 14.16 9.99 -8.88
C GLN A 40 13.65 10.12 -10.32
N ARG A 41 12.68 11.00 -10.58
CA ARG A 41 12.18 11.26 -11.95
C ARG A 41 13.16 11.99 -12.85
N LYS A 42 14.07 12.81 -12.27
CA LYS A 42 14.99 13.66 -13.04
C LYS A 42 16.33 12.99 -13.31
N GLN A 43 16.79 12.12 -12.42
CA GLN A 43 18.14 11.55 -12.46
C GLN A 43 18.19 10.13 -11.91
N HIS A 44 19.10 9.32 -12.46
CA HIS A 44 19.43 8.02 -11.90
C HIS A 44 20.03 8.19 -10.51
N ILE A 45 19.54 7.41 -9.55
CA ILE A 45 20.04 7.44 -8.17
C ILE A 45 21.37 6.71 -8.11
N THR A 46 22.45 7.43 -7.82
CA THR A 46 23.80 6.89 -7.70
C THR A 46 24.30 6.89 -6.25
N ARG A 47 23.84 7.85 -5.43
CA ARG A 47 24.25 7.99 -4.03
C ARG A 47 23.08 8.37 -3.14
N ILE A 48 22.93 7.67 -2.01
CA ILE A 48 21.97 7.99 -0.96
C ILE A 48 22.73 8.19 0.34
N THR A 49 22.55 9.35 0.97
CA THR A 49 23.08 9.65 2.30
C THR A 49 21.98 9.37 3.33
N VAL A 50 22.27 8.50 4.29
CA VAL A 50 21.33 8.08 5.34
C VAL A 50 21.92 8.30 6.73
N SER A 51 21.03 8.56 7.69
CA SER A 51 21.33 8.48 9.13
C SER A 51 20.68 7.20 9.68
N ARG A 52 21.50 6.31 10.23
CA ARG A 52 21.06 5.00 10.71
C ARG A 52 20.60 5.07 12.15
N ASP A 53 19.36 4.63 12.41
CA ASP A 53 18.80 4.52 13.76
C ASP A 53 18.19 3.11 13.96
N LYS A 54 18.96 2.23 14.60
CA LYS A 54 18.56 0.84 14.86
C LYS A 54 17.33 0.75 15.77
N LYS A 55 17.28 1.57 16.82
CA LYS A 55 16.18 1.57 17.81
C LYS A 55 14.87 1.95 17.13
N ARG A 56 14.91 2.98 16.27
CA ARG A 56 13.74 3.37 15.47
C ARG A 56 13.32 2.26 14.51
N GLY A 57 14.29 1.59 13.87
CA GLY A 57 14.03 0.46 12.99
C GLY A 57 13.30 -0.69 13.67
N GLU A 58 13.75 -1.10 14.86
CA GLU A 58 13.11 -2.14 15.68
C GLU A 58 11.67 -1.74 16.06
N LYS A 59 11.46 -0.49 16.49
CA LYS A 59 10.13 0.02 16.80
C LYS A 59 9.18 -0.03 15.60
N ILE A 60 9.65 0.34 14.41
CA ILE A 60 8.84 0.26 13.17
C ILE A 60 8.47 -1.19 12.87
N LYS A 61 9.43 -2.13 12.98
CA LYS A 61 9.18 -3.56 12.77
C LYS A 61 8.14 -4.10 13.75
N GLN A 62 8.20 -3.70 15.02
CA GLN A 62 7.20 -4.07 16.02
C GLN A 62 5.82 -3.49 15.70
N GLU A 63 5.74 -2.21 15.31
CA GLU A 63 4.49 -1.55 14.94
C GLU A 63 3.83 -2.17 13.70
N GLN A 64 4.65 -2.68 12.78
CA GLN A 64 4.20 -3.37 11.56
C GLN A 64 3.91 -4.86 11.76
N CYS A 65 4.25 -5.43 12.92
CA CYS A 65 4.05 -6.84 13.19
C CYS A 65 2.55 -7.18 13.19
N VAL A 66 2.22 -8.32 12.58
CA VAL A 66 0.86 -8.85 12.50
C VAL A 66 0.79 -10.14 13.32
N ASP A 67 0.04 -10.08 14.42
CA ASP A 67 -0.21 -11.19 15.35
C ASP A 67 -1.69 -11.62 15.36
N ASP A 68 -2.38 -11.49 14.23
CA ASP A 68 -3.76 -11.96 14.10
C ASP A 68 -3.80 -13.41 13.61
N LYS A 69 -4.25 -14.32 14.49
CA LYS A 69 -4.38 -15.76 14.20
C LYS A 69 -5.37 -16.08 13.06
N ARG A 70 -6.26 -15.15 12.71
CA ARG A 70 -7.21 -15.30 11.59
C ARG A 70 -6.52 -15.13 10.23
N ILE A 71 -5.28 -14.65 10.19
CA ILE A 71 -4.53 -14.42 8.97
C ILE A 71 -3.64 -15.63 8.68
N ILE A 72 -4.00 -16.37 7.65
CA ILE A 72 -3.21 -17.51 7.16
C ILE A 72 -2.04 -16.96 6.35
N LYS A 73 -0.82 -17.24 6.82
CA LYS A 73 0.41 -16.78 6.19
C LYS A 73 0.81 -17.69 5.03
N ARG A 74 1.07 -17.10 3.86
CA ARG A 74 1.48 -17.78 2.63
C ARG A 74 2.98 -17.59 2.40
N ASP A 75 3.62 -18.63 1.88
CA ASP A 75 5.04 -18.54 1.51
C ASP A 75 5.26 -17.49 0.42
N GLY A 76 6.37 -16.76 0.53
CA GLY A 76 6.73 -15.69 -0.39
C GLY A 76 5.95 -14.38 -0.24
N PHE A 77 5.08 -14.26 0.78
CA PHE A 77 4.35 -13.03 1.11
C PHE A 77 4.72 -12.52 2.52
N LEU A 78 4.67 -11.20 2.68
CA LEU A 78 4.84 -10.52 3.96
C LEU A 78 3.51 -9.96 4.46
N TYR A 79 3.32 -9.99 5.77
CA TYR A 79 2.12 -9.49 6.42
C TYR A 79 2.50 -8.28 7.26
N LEU A 80 2.00 -7.12 6.87
CA LEU A 80 2.40 -5.84 7.44
C LEU A 80 1.17 -5.09 7.94
N LYS A 81 1.26 -4.58 9.17
CA LYS A 81 0.32 -3.60 9.70
C LYS A 81 0.79 -2.21 9.33
N VAL A 82 0.05 -1.55 8.45
CA VAL A 82 0.36 -0.18 8.00
C VAL A 82 -0.65 0.79 8.59
N LYS A 83 -0.19 2.00 8.91
CA LYS A 83 -1.04 3.09 9.39
C LYS A 83 -1.16 4.14 8.30
N MET A 84 -2.39 4.58 8.04
CA MET A 84 -2.71 5.71 7.17
C MET A 84 -3.33 6.79 8.04
N THR A 85 -2.67 7.93 8.12
CA THR A 85 -3.08 9.04 8.99
C THR A 85 -3.33 10.29 8.15
N GLN A 86 -4.45 10.96 8.39
CA GLN A 86 -4.78 12.20 7.69
C GLN A 86 -4.25 13.41 8.48
N TYR A 87 -3.11 13.94 8.05
CA TYR A 87 -2.49 15.11 8.69
C TYR A 87 -2.95 16.46 8.11
N LYS A 88 -3.36 16.48 6.83
CA LYS A 88 -3.77 17.69 6.12
C LYS A 88 -5.15 17.53 5.50
N ILE A 89 -6.05 18.45 5.85
CA ILE A 89 -7.38 18.56 5.25
C ILE A 89 -7.22 18.78 3.74
N GLY A 90 -7.96 18.02 2.92
CA GLY A 90 -7.89 18.10 1.45
C GLY A 90 -6.92 17.14 0.76
N THR A 91 -6.09 16.39 1.49
CA THR A 91 -5.22 15.37 0.87
C THR A 91 -6.06 14.21 0.32
N ARG A 92 -5.88 13.88 -0.96
CA ARG A 92 -6.60 12.76 -1.58
C ARG A 92 -6.08 11.43 -1.04
N VAL A 93 -6.98 10.46 -0.85
CA VAL A 93 -6.62 9.08 -0.49
C VAL A 93 -5.79 8.43 -1.60
N GLY A 94 -6.20 8.63 -2.86
CA GLY A 94 -5.45 8.20 -4.04
C GLY A 94 -5.28 6.69 -4.18
N LEU A 95 -6.24 5.91 -3.70
CA LEU A 95 -6.23 4.46 -3.74
C LEU A 95 -7.20 3.92 -4.80
N GLN A 96 -6.73 3.01 -5.65
CA GLN A 96 -7.59 2.20 -6.51
C GLN A 96 -7.41 0.73 -6.17
N VAL A 97 -8.53 0.03 -6.03
CA VAL A 97 -8.59 -1.39 -5.68
C VAL A 97 -9.51 -2.15 -6.62
N LYS A 98 -9.30 -3.46 -6.73
CA LYS A 98 -10.21 -4.38 -7.41
C LYS A 98 -10.42 -5.65 -6.58
N ASN A 99 -11.58 -6.29 -6.77
CA ASN A 99 -11.80 -7.64 -6.25
C ASN A 99 -11.22 -8.65 -7.24
N SER A 100 -10.63 -9.73 -6.72
CA SER A 100 -10.44 -10.96 -7.46
C SER A 100 -11.76 -11.74 -7.56
N LYS A 101 -11.75 -12.78 -8.40
CA LYS A 101 -12.88 -13.74 -8.50
C LYS A 101 -13.19 -14.43 -7.16
N GLU A 102 -12.18 -14.55 -6.30
CA GLU A 102 -12.25 -15.19 -4.98
C GLU A 102 -12.64 -14.21 -3.85
N GLY A 103 -13.03 -12.98 -4.18
CA GLY A 103 -13.41 -11.97 -3.19
C GLY A 103 -12.22 -11.39 -2.42
N HIS A 104 -11.03 -11.34 -3.01
CA HIS A 104 -9.86 -10.70 -2.41
C HIS A 104 -9.67 -9.30 -2.95
N VAL A 105 -9.34 -8.33 -2.10
CA VAL A 105 -9.19 -6.92 -2.51
C VAL A 105 -7.72 -6.61 -2.73
N TYR A 106 -7.36 -6.29 -3.97
CA TYR A 106 -5.99 -5.94 -4.37
C TYR A 106 -5.87 -4.48 -4.75
N VAL A 107 -4.76 -3.85 -4.35
CA VAL A 107 -4.39 -2.50 -4.77
C VAL A 107 -3.89 -2.53 -6.21
N THR A 108 -4.59 -1.82 -7.10
CA THR A 108 -4.27 -1.79 -8.52
C THR A 108 -3.47 -0.56 -8.92
N ARG A 109 -3.72 0.57 -8.23
CA ARG A 109 -3.07 1.85 -8.53
C ARG A 109 -3.03 2.71 -7.29
N ILE A 110 -1.95 3.47 -7.18
CA ILE A 110 -1.77 4.50 -6.17
C ILE A 110 -1.42 5.80 -6.85
N LEU A 111 -2.05 6.89 -6.43
CA LEU A 111 -1.73 8.23 -6.90
C LEU A 111 -0.51 8.76 -6.15
N ASN A 112 0.51 9.23 -6.87
CA ASN A 112 1.67 9.87 -6.25
C ASN A 112 1.26 11.10 -5.44
N GLY A 113 1.88 11.29 -4.27
CA GLY A 113 1.55 12.39 -3.35
C GLY A 113 0.20 12.25 -2.63
N SER A 114 -0.45 11.08 -2.70
CA SER A 114 -1.67 10.78 -1.94
C SER A 114 -1.37 10.10 -0.60
N LEU A 115 -2.35 10.02 0.30
CA LEU A 115 -2.21 9.32 1.59
C LEU A 115 -1.80 7.85 1.42
N SER A 116 -2.29 7.20 0.36
CA SER A 116 -1.98 5.79 0.11
C SER A 116 -0.55 5.57 -0.39
N ALA A 117 0.09 6.57 -1.00
CA ALA A 117 1.47 6.49 -1.47
C ALA A 117 2.52 6.45 -0.35
N GLU A 118 2.10 6.73 0.89
CA GLU A 118 2.96 6.71 2.06
C GLU A 118 3.04 5.34 2.72
N CYS A 119 2.01 4.49 2.55
CA CYS A 119 1.88 3.24 3.31
C CYS A 119 1.54 1.99 2.47
N LEU A 120 0.89 2.15 1.32
CA LEU A 120 0.50 1.06 0.44
C LEU A 120 1.35 1.02 -0.82
N ILE A 121 1.42 -0.15 -1.46
CA ILE A 121 2.01 -0.33 -2.79
C ILE A 121 1.06 -1.09 -3.73
N VAL A 122 1.25 -0.92 -5.04
CA VAL A 122 0.51 -1.70 -6.03
C VAL A 122 0.83 -3.18 -5.85
N GLY A 123 -0.20 -4.03 -5.85
CA GLY A 123 -0.09 -5.45 -5.60
C GLY A 123 -0.33 -5.87 -4.14
N ASP A 124 -0.40 -4.92 -3.20
CA ASP A 124 -0.84 -5.24 -1.83
C ASP A 124 -2.26 -5.81 -1.85
N ARG A 125 -2.49 -6.88 -1.10
CA ARG A 125 -3.83 -7.38 -0.78
C ARG A 125 -4.27 -6.82 0.57
N ILE A 126 -5.42 -6.18 0.61
CA ILE A 126 -6.01 -5.65 1.84
C ILE A 126 -6.73 -6.80 2.54
N LEU A 127 -6.25 -7.18 3.72
CA LEU A 127 -6.83 -8.26 4.53
C LEU A 127 -7.79 -7.71 5.58
N GLN A 128 -7.37 -6.65 6.28
CA GLN A 128 -8.18 -6.01 7.31
C GLN A 128 -8.02 -4.50 7.30
N VAL A 129 -9.08 -3.80 7.68
CA VAL A 129 -9.07 -2.36 7.94
C VAL A 129 -9.74 -2.12 9.30
N ASN A 130 -9.03 -1.49 10.22
CA ASN A 130 -9.46 -1.23 11.60
C ASN A 130 -9.97 -2.49 12.33
N GLY A 131 -9.35 -3.65 12.06
CA GLY A 131 -9.72 -4.94 12.66
C GLY A 131 -10.85 -5.70 11.94
N THR A 132 -11.50 -5.06 10.96
CA THR A 132 -12.55 -5.68 10.13
C THR A 132 -11.94 -6.39 8.93
N ILE A 133 -12.30 -7.65 8.72
CA ILE A 133 -11.86 -8.45 7.56
C ILE A 133 -12.50 -7.91 6.29
N ILE A 134 -11.68 -7.72 5.26
CA ILE A 134 -12.08 -7.13 3.99
C ILE A 134 -12.13 -8.21 2.91
N ASN A 135 -13.34 -8.47 2.41
CA ASN A 135 -13.58 -9.37 1.27
C ASN A 135 -14.23 -8.64 0.07
N ASP A 136 -14.44 -7.33 0.18
CA ASP A 136 -15.05 -6.55 -0.87
C ASP A 136 -14.48 -5.13 -0.97
N LYS A 137 -14.27 -4.64 -2.19
CA LYS A 137 -13.71 -3.29 -2.44
C LYS A 137 -14.60 -2.16 -1.94
N GLU A 138 -15.92 -2.31 -2.00
CA GLU A 138 -16.84 -1.24 -1.56
C GLU A 138 -16.82 -1.17 -0.03
N MET A 139 -16.76 -2.33 0.64
CA MET A 139 -16.52 -2.41 2.08
C MET A 139 -15.18 -1.77 2.45
N ALA A 140 -14.09 -2.12 1.76
CA ALA A 140 -12.78 -1.53 1.97
C ALA A 140 -12.82 0.01 1.85
N LYS A 141 -13.43 0.50 0.77
CA LYS A 141 -13.57 1.93 0.51
C LYS A 141 -14.36 2.62 1.63
N LYS A 142 -15.50 2.05 2.04
CA LYS A 142 -16.34 2.62 3.09
C LYS A 142 -15.59 2.74 4.42
N ILE A 143 -14.94 1.66 4.86
CA ILE A 143 -14.24 1.62 6.15
C ILE A 143 -13.00 2.53 6.13
N ILE A 144 -12.24 2.55 5.04
CA ILE A 144 -11.09 3.46 4.91
C ILE A 144 -11.55 4.92 4.97
N VAL A 145 -12.57 5.30 4.20
CA VAL A 145 -13.08 6.68 4.21
C VAL A 145 -13.60 7.05 5.60
N GLN A 146 -14.36 6.16 6.25
CA GLN A 146 -14.87 6.40 7.59
C GLN A 146 -13.75 6.52 8.63
N GLY A 147 -12.73 5.67 8.58
CA GLY A 147 -11.60 5.76 9.50
C GLY A 147 -10.68 6.96 9.25
N LEU A 148 -10.66 7.50 8.03
CA LEU A 148 -9.95 8.76 7.76
C LEU A 148 -10.68 9.97 8.37
N LEU A 149 -12.01 9.92 8.48
CA LEU A 149 -12.77 10.94 9.23
C LEU A 149 -12.41 10.97 10.71
N THR A 150 -12.04 9.82 11.29
CA THR A 150 -11.55 9.72 12.68
C THR A 150 -10.03 9.96 12.79
N GLY A 151 -9.36 10.28 11.68
CA GLY A 151 -7.96 10.71 11.60
C GLY A 151 -6.95 9.59 11.39
N ASN A 152 -7.26 8.34 11.75
CA ASN A 152 -6.31 7.22 11.67
C ASN A 152 -6.97 5.92 11.19
N VAL A 153 -6.32 5.26 10.23
CA VAL A 153 -6.71 3.94 9.73
C VAL A 153 -5.55 2.96 9.88
N SER A 154 -5.80 1.84 10.55
CA SER A 154 -4.89 0.70 10.57
C SER A 154 -5.31 -0.31 9.52
N ILE A 155 -4.39 -0.68 8.62
CA ILE A 155 -4.65 -1.63 7.55
C ILE A 155 -3.66 -2.79 7.70
N ILE A 156 -4.14 -4.01 7.63
CA ILE A 156 -3.27 -5.18 7.51
C ILE A 156 -3.26 -5.62 6.06
N VAL A 157 -2.06 -5.71 5.49
CA VAL A 157 -1.84 -6.07 4.09
C VAL A 157 -0.99 -7.33 3.96
N GLU A 158 -1.29 -8.10 2.92
CA GLU A 158 -0.42 -9.16 2.38
C GLU A 158 0.33 -8.57 1.18
N ARG A 159 1.66 -8.51 1.29
CA ARG A 159 2.56 -7.87 0.31
C ARG A 159 3.44 -8.93 -0.36
N PRO A 160 3.50 -8.99 -1.69
CA PRO A 160 4.35 -9.95 -2.38
C PRO A 160 5.84 -9.62 -2.19
N ASP A 161 6.62 -10.55 -1.66
CA ASP A 161 8.04 -10.36 -1.38
C ASP A 161 8.94 -11.24 -2.25
N SER A 162 8.55 -12.49 -2.52
CA SER A 162 9.27 -13.35 -3.44
C SER A 162 9.00 -13.01 -4.92
N PRO A 163 9.94 -13.32 -5.84
CA PRO A 163 9.69 -13.21 -7.28
C PRO A 163 8.44 -13.97 -7.75
N LYS A 164 8.24 -15.19 -7.21
CA LYS A 164 7.06 -16.02 -7.50
C LYS A 164 5.76 -15.32 -7.09
N ALA A 165 5.72 -14.77 -5.88
CA ALA A 165 4.56 -14.02 -5.37
C ALA A 165 4.27 -12.77 -6.21
N ARG A 166 5.30 -12.04 -6.65
CA ARG A 166 5.13 -10.86 -7.51
C ARG A 166 4.56 -11.22 -8.89
N ASN A 167 5.05 -12.29 -9.50
CA ASN A 167 4.52 -12.78 -10.78
C ASN A 167 3.04 -13.18 -10.65
N PHE A 168 2.71 -13.95 -9.60
CA PHE A 168 1.33 -14.32 -9.29
C PHE A 168 0.42 -13.10 -9.14
N ILE A 169 0.85 -12.07 -8.40
CA ILE A 169 0.07 -10.84 -8.25
C ILE A 169 -0.05 -10.08 -9.58
N SER A 170 1.01 -10.03 -10.39
CA SER A 170 0.95 -9.39 -11.72
C SER A 170 -0.09 -10.04 -12.63
N GLU A 171 -0.19 -11.37 -12.62
CA GLU A 171 -1.21 -12.12 -13.35
C GLU A 171 -2.62 -11.78 -12.86
N ILE A 172 -2.84 -11.75 -11.54
CA ILE A 172 -4.12 -11.32 -10.98
C ILE A 172 -4.45 -9.90 -11.42
N LEU A 173 -3.47 -8.99 -11.38
CA LEU A 173 -3.65 -7.59 -11.74
C LEU A 173 -3.94 -7.36 -13.24
N SER A 174 -3.41 -8.21 -14.12
CA SER A 174 -3.64 -8.13 -15.57
C SER A 174 -5.04 -8.61 -15.99
N VAL A 175 -5.66 -9.52 -15.23
CA VAL A 175 -7.04 -9.96 -15.50
C VAL A 175 -7.99 -8.78 -15.39
N ARG A 176 -8.60 -8.43 -16.53
CA ARG A 176 -9.73 -7.50 -16.60
C ARG A 176 -10.92 -8.15 -15.91
N THR A 177 -11.31 -7.66 -14.74
CA THR A 177 -12.62 -7.98 -14.19
C THR A 177 -13.68 -7.47 -15.18
N PRO A 178 -14.61 -8.32 -15.65
CA PRO A 178 -15.74 -7.85 -16.42
C PRO A 178 -16.48 -6.77 -15.61
N PRO A 179 -17.05 -5.73 -16.26
CA PRO A 179 -17.93 -4.81 -15.56
C PRO A 179 -19.03 -5.61 -14.88
N ASN A 180 -19.32 -5.29 -13.62
CA ASN A 180 -20.33 -5.97 -12.81
C ASN A 180 -21.68 -5.90 -13.54
N THR A 181 -22.04 -6.97 -14.25
CA THR A 181 -23.22 -7.07 -15.11
C THR A 181 -24.51 -6.92 -14.32
N GLU A 182 -24.51 -7.24 -13.02
CA GLU A 182 -25.66 -7.05 -12.13
C GLU A 182 -25.97 -5.58 -11.87
N LYS A 183 -24.94 -4.72 -11.74
CA LYS A 183 -25.15 -3.26 -11.64
C LYS A 183 -25.68 -2.66 -12.95
N LEU A 184 -25.31 -3.22 -14.10
CA LEU A 184 -25.82 -2.80 -15.42
C LEU A 184 -27.29 -3.22 -15.61
N LYS A 185 -27.64 -4.47 -15.25
CA LYS A 185 -29.03 -4.96 -15.31
C LYS A 185 -29.97 -4.17 -14.40
N GLN A 186 -29.56 -3.86 -13.15
CA GLN A 186 -30.37 -3.04 -12.24
C GLN A 186 -30.49 -1.58 -12.72
N LYS A 187 -29.51 -1.05 -13.45
CA LYS A 187 -29.59 0.32 -14.01
C LYS A 187 -30.50 0.35 -15.24
N LEU A 188 -30.42 -0.65 -16.11
CA LEU A 188 -31.30 -0.80 -17.27
C LEU A 188 -32.76 -1.02 -16.83
N ALA A 189 -33.01 -1.88 -15.85
CA ALA A 189 -34.36 -2.13 -15.32
C ALA A 189 -35.02 -0.89 -14.66
N LYS A 190 -34.24 0.09 -14.21
CA LYS A 190 -34.76 1.37 -13.69
C LYS A 190 -35.05 2.40 -14.78
N VAL A 191 -34.43 2.27 -15.96
CA VAL A 191 -34.65 3.17 -17.10
C VAL A 191 -35.84 2.70 -17.95
N THR A 192 -36.14 1.40 -17.96
CA THR A 192 -37.28 0.85 -18.73
C THR A 192 -38.63 1.00 -18.01
N ASN A 193 -38.64 1.40 -16.74
CA ASN A 193 -39.85 1.58 -15.93
C ASN A 193 -40.16 3.06 -15.61
N ALA A 194 -39.62 4.00 -16.41
CA ALA A 194 -39.86 5.44 -16.30
C ALA A 194 -40.48 5.98 -17.59
#